data_AF-A0A0P1GFL6-F1
#
_entry.id   AF-A0A0P1GFL6-F1
#
_cell.length_a   1.000
_cell.length_b   1.000
_cell.length_c   1.000
_cell.angle_alpha   90.00
_cell.angle_beta   90.00
_cell.angle_gamma   90.00
#
_symmetry.space_group_name_H-M   'P 1'
#
loop_
_entity.id
_entity.type
_entity.pdbx_description
1 polymer ?
#
loop_
_entity_poly.entity_id
_entity_poly.type
_entity_poly.pdbx_seq_one_letter_code
_entity_poly.pdbx_strand_id
1 'polypeptide(L)'
;MFAEVLAEVRGHHRGLAGYLEAVADKPLRFDGDNANQQSSWNHETLGYLELLAPSEPWINSGLRTRFVEAILQRWQARLKGMAPYQAQGYRLYVYESLALTVSAVAETKGGFPYPGQPRFVDHPRDVARLFHGGGLFERSELVPATPKEVLAAVEKHNGSISKPTAQALGLQVGDLRKWIEFLGLADQVNALRKRNKRRPAQFRSEEQMPEHSYHIYERRLPAGY
;
A
#
# COMPACT_ATOMS: atom_id res chain seq x y z
N MET A 1 -2.77 17.75 -10.97
CA MET A 1 -2.82 16.96 -9.73
C MET A 1 -1.60 16.06 -9.51
N PHE A 2 -1.40 14.91 -10.19
CA PHE A 2 -0.23 14.03 -9.85
C PHE A 2 1.13 14.76 -9.83
N ALA A 3 1.46 15.53 -10.88
CA ALA A 3 2.71 16.28 -10.96
C ALA A 3 2.84 17.35 -9.85
N GLU A 4 1.74 17.96 -9.43
CA GLU A 4 1.72 18.98 -8.38
C GLU A 4 1.98 18.34 -7.00
N VAL A 5 1.27 17.25 -6.69
CA VAL A 5 1.46 16.50 -5.44
C VAL A 5 2.88 15.94 -5.37
N LEU A 6 3.38 15.40 -6.48
CA LEU A 6 4.75 14.91 -6.55
C LEU A 6 5.78 16.03 -6.32
N ALA A 7 5.59 17.20 -6.92
CA ALA A 7 6.49 18.34 -6.73
C ALA A 7 6.49 18.82 -5.27
N GLU A 8 5.31 18.92 -4.65
CA GLU A 8 5.17 19.28 -3.23
C GLU A 8 5.87 18.26 -2.33
N VAL A 9 5.56 16.97 -2.47
CA VAL A 9 6.17 15.91 -1.67
C VAL A 9 7.69 15.89 -1.88
N ARG A 10 8.18 16.11 -3.11
CA ARG A 10 9.61 16.17 -3.42
C ARG A 10 10.32 17.36 -2.77
N GLY A 11 9.62 18.49 -2.61
CA GLY A 11 10.11 19.66 -1.91
C GLY A 11 10.35 19.42 -0.42
N HIS A 12 9.58 18.52 0.20
CA HIS A 12 9.72 18.15 1.61
C HIS A 12 10.60 16.91 1.83
N HIS A 13 10.36 15.82 1.09
CA HIS A 13 10.97 14.52 1.35
C HIS A 13 11.18 13.70 0.07
N ARG A 14 12.42 13.64 -0.43
CA ARG A 14 12.78 12.91 -1.67
C ARG A 14 12.42 11.43 -1.64
N GLY A 15 12.61 10.75 -0.49
CA GLY A 15 12.24 9.35 -0.32
C GLY A 15 10.74 9.10 -0.52
N LEU A 16 9.87 9.91 0.10
CA LEU A 16 8.43 9.80 -0.05
C LEU A 16 7.96 10.14 -1.47
N ALA A 17 8.63 11.08 -2.16
CA ALA A 17 8.35 11.36 -3.57
C ALA A 17 8.67 10.16 -4.47
N GLY A 18 9.83 9.52 -4.26
CA GLY A 18 10.18 8.31 -4.98
C GLY A 18 9.23 7.14 -4.67
N TYR A 19 8.72 7.06 -3.44
CA TYR A 19 7.69 6.08 -3.06
C TYR A 19 6.36 6.35 -3.76
N LEU A 20 5.89 7.61 -3.81
CA LEU A 20 4.69 8.01 -4.57
C LEU A 20 4.80 7.60 -6.04
N GLU A 21 5.92 7.90 -6.69
CA GLU A 21 6.18 7.51 -8.08
C GLU A 21 6.13 5.98 -8.25
N ALA A 22 6.81 5.24 -7.37
CA ALA A 22 6.84 3.78 -7.43
C ALA A 22 5.45 3.14 -7.28
N VAL A 23 4.63 3.63 -6.35
CA VAL A 23 3.25 3.14 -6.16
C VAL A 23 2.37 3.52 -7.35
N ALA A 24 2.45 4.76 -7.82
CA ALA A 24 1.61 5.25 -8.91
C ALA A 24 1.95 4.61 -10.27
N ASP A 25 3.21 4.21 -10.48
CA ASP A 25 3.67 3.56 -11.70
C ASP A 25 3.81 2.02 -11.56
N LYS A 26 3.44 1.44 -10.41
CA LYS A 26 3.41 -0.02 -10.18
C LYS A 26 2.71 -0.75 -11.34
N PRO A 27 3.27 -1.85 -11.88
CA PRO A 27 2.57 -2.70 -12.85
C PRO A 27 1.28 -3.27 -12.25
N LEU A 28 0.15 -3.03 -12.93
CA LEU A 28 -1.15 -3.58 -12.54
C LEU A 28 -1.43 -4.85 -13.34
N ARG A 29 -2.09 -5.81 -12.71
CA ARG A 29 -2.36 -7.15 -13.26
C ARG A 29 -3.82 -7.54 -13.07
N PHE A 30 -4.47 -7.98 -14.14
CA PHE A 30 -5.90 -8.31 -14.16
C PHE A 30 -6.16 -9.71 -14.76
N ASP A 31 -5.21 -10.64 -14.61
CA ASP A 31 -5.35 -11.99 -15.14
C ASP A 31 -6.42 -12.79 -14.37
N GLY A 32 -7.31 -13.47 -15.10
CA GLY A 32 -8.37 -14.31 -14.53
C GLY A 32 -9.53 -13.51 -13.93
N ASP A 33 -10.54 -14.23 -13.43
CA ASP A 33 -11.85 -13.65 -13.03
C ASP A 33 -12.00 -13.51 -11.50
N ASN A 34 -10.94 -13.72 -10.72
CA ASN A 34 -10.98 -13.65 -9.26
C ASN A 34 -10.54 -12.27 -8.75
N ALA A 35 -11.51 -11.46 -8.31
CA ALA A 35 -11.25 -10.11 -7.80
C ALA A 35 -10.33 -10.08 -6.56
N ASN A 36 -10.37 -11.09 -5.68
CA ASN A 36 -9.51 -11.17 -4.50
C ASN A 36 -8.04 -11.34 -4.92
N GLN A 37 -7.82 -12.18 -5.94
CA GLN A 37 -6.50 -12.41 -6.49
C GLN A 37 -5.96 -11.18 -7.24
N GLN A 38 -6.81 -10.49 -8.00
CA GLN A 38 -6.41 -9.23 -8.64
C GLN A 38 -6.08 -8.15 -7.60
N SER A 39 -6.89 -8.06 -6.54
CA SER A 39 -6.64 -7.13 -5.44
C SER A 39 -5.31 -7.42 -4.75
N SER A 40 -4.94 -8.68 -4.51
CA SER A 40 -3.64 -9.00 -3.90
C SER A 40 -2.45 -8.62 -4.78
N TRP A 41 -2.60 -8.62 -6.10
CA TRP A 41 -1.55 -8.14 -7.01
C TRP A 41 -1.48 -6.61 -7.05
N ASN A 42 -2.62 -5.95 -6.96
CA ASN A 42 -2.76 -4.52 -7.27
C ASN A 42 -2.91 -3.63 -6.05
N HIS A 43 -3.10 -4.18 -4.86
CA HIS A 43 -3.15 -3.36 -3.65
C HIS A 43 -1.77 -2.81 -3.31
N GLU A 44 -1.77 -1.66 -2.67
CA GLU A 44 -0.59 -1.02 -2.10
C GLU A 44 -0.97 -0.39 -0.76
N THR A 45 -0.33 -0.90 0.30
CA THR A 45 -0.44 -0.34 1.65
C THR A 45 0.50 0.86 1.72
N LEU A 46 -0.05 2.06 1.96
CA LEU A 46 0.69 3.33 2.02
C LEU A 46 1.43 3.49 3.35
N GLY A 47 2.03 2.42 3.86
CA GLY A 47 2.69 2.37 5.15
C GLY A 47 3.82 3.36 5.28
N TYR A 48 4.57 3.65 4.21
CA TYR A 48 5.67 4.62 4.32
C TYR A 48 5.18 6.06 4.51
N LEU A 49 4.03 6.43 3.90
CA LEU A 49 3.37 7.70 4.15
C LEU A 49 2.94 7.81 5.61
N GLU A 50 2.29 6.76 6.13
CA GLU A 50 1.80 6.72 7.51
C GLU A 50 2.91 6.60 8.55
N LEU A 51 4.06 6.02 8.19
CA LEU A 51 5.24 5.92 9.05
C LEU A 51 5.86 7.29 9.31
N LEU A 52 5.91 8.15 8.29
CA LEU A 52 6.49 9.49 8.39
C LEU A 52 5.57 10.49 9.08
N ALA A 53 4.26 10.30 8.96
CA ALA A 53 3.29 11.31 9.36
C ALA A 53 3.35 11.78 10.83
N PRO A 54 3.70 10.94 11.83
CA PRO A 54 3.84 11.40 13.21
C PRO A 54 4.96 12.42 13.42
N SER A 55 6.05 12.35 12.64
CA SER A 55 7.20 13.27 12.75
C SER A 55 7.15 14.42 11.75
N GLU A 56 6.21 14.39 10.80
CA GLU A 56 6.15 15.30 9.65
C GLU A 56 4.79 16.01 9.58
N PRO A 57 4.60 17.18 10.24
CA PRO A 57 3.29 17.85 10.35
C PRO A 57 2.64 18.23 9.01
N TRP A 58 3.44 18.38 7.95
CA TRP A 58 2.95 18.66 6.60
C TRP A 58 2.23 17.43 5.99
N ILE A 59 2.49 16.22 6.50
CA ILE A 59 1.71 15.02 6.21
C ILE A 59 0.44 15.03 7.06
N ASN A 60 -0.47 15.94 6.74
CA ASN A 60 -1.79 16.04 7.34
C ASN A 60 -2.84 15.26 6.54
N SER A 61 -4.11 15.29 6.98
CA SER A 61 -5.21 14.60 6.29
C SER A 61 -5.46 15.12 4.87
N GLY A 62 -5.19 16.41 4.63
CA GLY A 62 -5.28 17.04 3.31
C GLY A 62 -4.24 16.49 2.33
N LEU A 63 -2.98 16.36 2.77
CA LEU A 63 -1.95 15.73 1.94
C LEU A 63 -2.26 14.26 1.68
N ARG A 64 -2.63 13.48 2.71
CA ARG A 64 -2.99 12.06 2.53
C ARG A 64 -4.06 11.85 1.47
N THR A 65 -5.10 12.68 1.52
CA THR A 65 -6.19 12.65 0.53
C THR A 65 -5.65 12.88 -0.88
N ARG A 66 -4.87 13.96 -1.08
CA ARG A 66 -4.29 14.28 -2.39
C ARG A 66 -3.27 13.24 -2.87
N PHE A 67 -2.54 12.61 -1.95
CA PHE A 67 -1.59 11.54 -2.23
C PHE A 67 -2.30 10.32 -2.82
N VAL A 68 -3.39 9.89 -2.18
CA VAL A 68 -4.25 8.81 -2.67
C VAL A 68 -4.90 9.18 -4.01
N GLU A 69 -5.49 10.37 -4.11
CA GLU A 69 -6.16 10.83 -5.34
C GLU A 69 -5.18 10.90 -6.52
N ALA A 70 -3.95 11.34 -6.28
CA ALA A 70 -2.88 11.35 -7.28
C ALA A 70 -2.55 9.94 -7.79
N ILE A 71 -2.45 8.94 -6.89
CA ILE A 71 -2.24 7.53 -7.28
C ILE A 71 -3.42 7.03 -8.10
N LEU A 72 -4.65 7.20 -7.60
CA LEU A 72 -5.84 6.71 -8.29
C LEU A 72 -6.02 7.34 -9.66
N GLN A 73 -5.75 8.65 -9.81
CA GLN A 73 -5.82 9.32 -11.10
C GLN A 73 -4.75 8.77 -12.08
N ARG A 74 -3.53 8.54 -11.58
CA ARG A 74 -2.44 7.97 -12.39
C ARG A 74 -2.78 6.54 -12.85
N TRP A 75 -3.31 5.71 -11.95
CA TRP A 75 -3.78 4.37 -12.28
C TRP A 75 -4.93 4.42 -13.28
N GLN A 76 -5.96 5.22 -13.03
CA GLN A 76 -7.11 5.40 -13.93
C GLN A 76 -6.68 5.75 -15.36
N ALA A 77 -5.69 6.64 -15.54
CA ALA A 77 -5.18 6.98 -16.86
C ALA A 77 -4.50 5.79 -17.56
N ARG A 78 -3.75 4.97 -16.82
CA ARG A 78 -3.04 3.80 -17.34
C ARG A 78 -3.98 2.64 -17.68
N LEU A 79 -5.04 2.47 -16.87
CA LEU A 79 -6.03 1.41 -17.04
C LEU A 79 -6.76 1.49 -18.40
N LYS A 80 -6.90 2.67 -19.01
CA LYS A 80 -7.45 2.82 -20.36
C LYS A 80 -6.68 2.04 -21.44
N GLY A 81 -5.40 1.76 -21.20
CA GLY A 81 -4.54 0.99 -22.10
C GLY A 81 -4.46 -0.50 -21.78
N MET A 82 -5.28 -1.01 -20.85
CA MET A 82 -5.19 -2.38 -20.33
C MET A 82 -6.50 -3.13 -20.55
N ALA A 83 -6.43 -4.46 -20.69
CA ALA A 83 -7.61 -5.29 -20.51
C ALA A 83 -8.00 -5.33 -19.02
N PRO A 84 -9.30 -5.38 -18.64
CA PRO A 84 -10.49 -5.42 -19.49
C PRO A 84 -11.21 -4.06 -19.68
N TYR A 85 -10.48 -2.95 -19.89
CA TYR A 85 -11.05 -1.59 -20.04
C TYR A 85 -12.31 -1.50 -20.91
N GLN A 86 -12.29 -2.09 -22.11
CA GLN A 86 -13.41 -2.04 -23.06
C GLN A 86 -14.55 -3.03 -22.73
N ALA A 87 -14.27 -4.09 -21.97
CA ALA A 87 -15.20 -5.20 -21.80
C ALA A 87 -15.97 -5.15 -20.47
N GLN A 88 -15.29 -4.77 -19.39
CA GLN A 88 -15.82 -4.88 -18.03
C GLN A 88 -15.64 -3.56 -17.25
N GLY A 89 -14.52 -2.87 -17.47
CA GLY A 89 -14.12 -1.74 -16.64
C GLY A 89 -13.43 -2.19 -15.35
N TYR A 90 -13.34 -1.29 -14.37
CA TYR A 90 -12.57 -1.47 -13.16
C TYR A 90 -13.29 -0.92 -11.93
N ARG A 91 -12.83 -1.34 -10.76
CA ARG A 91 -13.13 -0.72 -9.48
C ARG A 91 -11.83 -0.30 -8.82
N LEU A 92 -11.78 0.95 -8.37
CA LEU A 92 -10.70 1.49 -7.57
C LEU A 92 -11.17 1.59 -6.12
N TYR A 93 -10.30 1.22 -5.20
CA TYR A 93 -10.59 1.22 -3.77
C TYR A 93 -9.59 2.06 -3.00
N VAL A 94 -10.07 2.67 -1.93
CA VAL A 94 -9.28 3.20 -0.83
C VAL A 94 -9.89 2.66 0.44
N TYR A 95 -9.12 2.01 1.30
CA TYR A 95 -9.68 1.38 2.49
C TYR A 95 -8.75 1.37 3.68
N GLU A 96 -9.39 1.22 4.83
CA GLU A 96 -8.76 1.07 6.12
C GLU A 96 -8.20 -0.35 6.29
N SER A 97 -6.90 -0.44 6.57
CA SER A 97 -6.17 -1.68 6.87
C SER A 97 -5.11 -1.37 7.95
N LEU A 98 -3.99 -2.11 7.99
CA LEU A 98 -2.81 -1.77 8.82
C LEU A 98 -2.33 -0.32 8.58
N ALA A 99 -2.50 0.18 7.36
CA ALA A 99 -2.34 1.58 6.98
C ALA A 99 -3.40 1.94 5.92
N LEU A 100 -3.37 3.18 5.43
CA LEU A 100 -4.17 3.60 4.30
C LEU A 100 -3.80 2.76 3.07
N THR A 101 -4.75 2.03 2.49
CA THR A 101 -4.46 1.12 1.37
C THR A 101 -5.26 1.51 0.14
N VAL A 102 -4.63 1.41 -1.04
CA VAL A 102 -5.27 1.59 -2.35
C VAL A 102 -5.25 0.28 -3.12
N SER A 103 -6.25 0.03 -3.97
CA SER A 103 -6.28 -1.16 -4.83
C SER A 103 -7.07 -0.92 -6.11
N ALA A 104 -6.82 -1.75 -7.12
CA ALA A 104 -7.54 -1.76 -8.39
C ALA A 104 -7.89 -3.20 -8.76
N VAL A 105 -9.15 -3.44 -9.14
CA VAL A 105 -9.61 -4.73 -9.67
C VAL A 105 -10.41 -4.51 -10.94
N ALA A 106 -10.47 -5.51 -11.80
CA ALA A 106 -11.44 -5.54 -12.89
C ALA A 106 -12.85 -5.71 -12.32
N GLU A 107 -13.85 -5.22 -13.04
CA GLU A 107 -15.24 -5.55 -12.74
C GLU A 107 -15.48 -7.04 -13.04
N THR A 108 -15.72 -7.84 -12.00
CA THR A 108 -16.01 -9.28 -12.15
C THR A 108 -17.39 -9.62 -11.61
N LYS A 109 -17.94 -10.78 -11.96
CA LYS A 109 -19.20 -11.28 -11.39
C LYS A 109 -19.14 -11.46 -9.87
N GLY A 110 -17.95 -11.71 -9.31
CA GLY A 110 -17.73 -11.79 -7.87
C GLY A 110 -17.82 -10.44 -7.17
N GLY A 111 -17.70 -9.34 -7.92
CA GLY A 111 -17.86 -7.99 -7.40
C GLY A 111 -16.79 -7.59 -6.39
N PHE A 112 -17.22 -7.29 -5.17
CA PHE A 112 -16.39 -6.73 -4.10
C PHE A 112 -15.46 -7.80 -3.49
N PRO A 113 -14.13 -7.63 -3.52
CA PRO A 113 -13.19 -8.70 -3.21
C PRO A 113 -12.85 -8.88 -1.73
N TYR A 114 -13.37 -8.02 -0.86
CA TYR A 114 -12.90 -7.96 0.52
C TYR A 114 -13.88 -8.64 1.47
N PRO A 115 -13.40 -9.45 2.43
CA PRO A 115 -14.24 -10.08 3.44
C PRO A 115 -14.75 -9.06 4.47
N GLY A 116 -15.59 -9.52 5.39
CA GLY A 116 -16.07 -8.72 6.53
C GLY A 116 -17.30 -7.85 6.23
N GLN A 117 -17.49 -6.79 7.02
CA GLN A 117 -18.63 -5.87 6.94
C GLN A 117 -18.16 -4.45 6.62
N PRO A 118 -17.85 -4.15 5.35
CA PRO A 118 -17.37 -2.83 4.95
C PRO A 118 -18.42 -1.74 5.18
N ARG A 119 -17.98 -0.58 5.63
CA ARG A 119 -18.74 0.67 5.62
C ARG A 119 -18.29 1.50 4.42
N PHE A 120 -19.16 1.58 3.42
CA PHE A 120 -18.90 2.40 2.25
C PHE A 120 -18.97 3.88 2.62
N VAL A 121 -17.96 4.64 2.21
CA VAL A 121 -17.91 6.10 2.35
C VAL A 121 -17.88 6.75 0.97
N ASP A 122 -18.39 7.97 0.89
CA ASP A 122 -18.57 8.67 -0.40
C ASP A 122 -17.28 9.27 -0.97
N HIS A 123 -16.27 9.49 -0.12
CA HIS A 123 -15.03 10.16 -0.52
C HIS A 123 -13.77 9.49 0.06
N PRO A 124 -12.65 9.44 -0.70
CA PRO A 124 -11.36 8.93 -0.20
C PRO A 124 -10.89 9.63 1.09
N ARG A 125 -11.21 10.92 1.22
CA ARG A 125 -10.86 11.74 2.38
C ARG A 125 -11.41 11.16 3.69
N ASP A 126 -12.55 10.48 3.64
CA ASP A 126 -13.22 9.98 4.83
C ASP A 126 -12.51 8.73 5.36
N VAL A 127 -11.88 7.94 4.49
CA VAL A 127 -10.92 6.90 4.90
C VAL A 127 -9.62 7.53 5.41
N ALA A 128 -9.05 8.49 4.67
CA ALA A 128 -7.78 9.12 5.03
C ALA A 128 -7.80 9.83 6.40
N ARG A 129 -8.96 10.35 6.82
CA ARG A 129 -9.17 10.98 8.13
C ARG A 129 -9.03 10.02 9.31
N LEU A 130 -9.29 8.73 9.12
CA LEU A 130 -9.18 7.72 10.18
C LEU A 130 -7.73 7.53 10.65
N PHE A 131 -6.78 7.85 9.78
CA PHE A 131 -5.35 7.79 10.09
C PHE A 131 -4.80 9.10 10.69
N HIS A 132 -5.67 10.08 10.95
CA HIS A 132 -5.29 11.31 11.63
C HIS A 132 -5.24 11.07 13.15
N GLY A 133 -4.06 11.20 13.75
CA GLY A 133 -3.90 11.16 15.21
C GLY A 133 -2.92 10.12 15.75
N GLY A 134 -2.43 9.20 14.92
CA GLY A 134 -1.42 8.22 15.32
C GLY A 134 -1.77 6.82 14.85
N GLY A 135 -0.99 6.30 13.89
CA GLY A 135 -1.06 4.89 13.51
C GLY A 135 -0.38 3.99 14.54
N LEU A 136 -0.32 2.69 14.24
CA LEU A 136 0.26 1.60 15.05
C LEU A 136 1.68 1.84 15.63
N PHE A 137 2.37 2.88 15.16
CA PHE A 137 3.74 3.28 15.50
C PHE A 137 3.83 4.57 16.32
N GLU A 138 2.74 4.98 16.99
CA GLU A 138 2.83 6.01 18.03
C GLU A 138 4.05 5.73 18.92
N ARG A 139 5.05 6.64 18.84
CA ARG A 139 6.22 6.75 19.72
C ARG A 139 7.42 5.82 19.48
N SER A 140 7.66 5.36 18.25
CA SER A 140 8.97 4.79 17.94
C SER A 140 9.97 5.91 17.60
N GLU A 141 11.03 6.09 18.39
CA GLU A 141 12.19 6.96 18.08
C GLU A 141 13.03 6.45 16.89
N LEU A 142 12.52 5.46 16.15
CA LEU A 142 13.23 4.80 15.07
C LEU A 142 13.24 5.68 13.82
N VAL A 143 14.42 5.80 13.21
CA VAL A 143 14.56 6.46 11.91
C VAL A 143 13.80 5.64 10.87
N PRO A 144 12.78 6.20 10.20
CA PRO A 144 11.95 5.47 9.27
C PRO A 144 12.73 5.07 8.02
N ALA A 145 12.98 3.77 7.86
CA ALA A 145 13.59 3.22 6.65
C ALA A 145 12.56 3.16 5.52
N THR A 146 12.98 3.55 4.32
CA THR A 146 12.17 3.41 3.12
C THR A 146 11.94 1.92 2.78
N PRO A 147 10.85 1.58 2.08
CA PRO A 147 10.67 0.25 1.50
C PRO A 147 11.90 -0.29 0.76
N LYS A 148 12.57 0.58 -0.01
CA LYS A 148 13.78 0.23 -0.77
C LYS A 148 14.94 -0.15 0.14
N GLU A 149 15.15 0.59 1.23
CA GLU A 149 16.20 0.29 2.22
C GLU A 149 15.93 -1.02 2.95
N VAL A 150 14.67 -1.28 3.33
CA VAL A 150 14.28 -2.55 3.96
C VAL A 150 14.58 -3.73 3.02
N LEU A 151 14.14 -3.64 1.76
CA LEU A 151 14.40 -4.70 0.77
C LEU A 151 15.90 -4.88 0.49
N ALA A 152 16.65 -3.78 0.39
CA ALA A 152 18.10 -3.82 0.19
C ALA A 152 18.83 -4.48 1.37
N ALA A 153 18.41 -4.18 2.60
CA ALA A 153 18.96 -4.83 3.79
C ALA A 153 18.66 -6.33 3.81
N VAL A 154 17.41 -6.72 3.48
CA VAL A 154 17.02 -8.15 3.39
C VAL A 154 17.86 -8.87 2.33
N GLU A 155 18.06 -8.29 1.15
CA GLU A 155 18.86 -8.89 0.08
C GLU A 155 20.35 -8.99 0.47
N LYS A 156 20.93 -7.92 1.02
CA LYS A 156 22.33 -7.89 1.51
C LYS A 156 22.61 -8.99 2.54
N HIS A 157 21.60 -9.37 3.32
CA HIS A 157 21.68 -10.43 4.31
C HIS A 157 21.05 -11.75 3.82
N ASN A 158 21.07 -12.00 2.52
CA ASN A 158 20.66 -13.24 1.85
C ASN A 158 19.22 -13.65 2.22
N GLY A 159 18.28 -12.72 2.24
CA GLY A 159 16.88 -12.97 2.62
C GLY A 159 16.65 -13.12 4.13
N SER A 160 17.62 -12.78 4.98
CA SER A 160 17.42 -12.82 6.44
C SER A 160 16.40 -11.74 6.87
N ILE A 161 15.54 -12.09 7.83
CA ILE A 161 14.64 -11.14 8.55
C ILE A 161 14.90 -11.19 10.06
N SER A 162 16.10 -11.61 10.43
CA SER A 162 16.54 -11.78 11.83
C SER A 162 17.55 -10.69 12.21
N LYS A 163 18.30 -10.92 13.29
CA LYS A 163 19.31 -9.98 13.86
C LYS A 163 20.14 -9.18 12.84
N PRO A 164 20.82 -9.78 11.83
CA PRO A 164 21.71 -9.00 10.96
C PRO A 164 20.97 -7.91 10.17
N THR A 165 19.78 -8.24 9.66
CA THR A 165 18.95 -7.29 8.90
C THR A 165 18.34 -6.24 9.82
N ALA A 166 17.85 -6.64 10.98
CA ALA A 166 17.26 -5.72 11.95
C ALA A 166 18.32 -4.72 12.45
N GLN A 167 19.51 -5.18 12.81
CA GLN A 167 20.63 -4.32 13.23
C GLN A 167 21.08 -3.35 12.13
N ALA A 168 21.13 -3.80 10.87
CA ALA A 168 21.48 -2.93 9.74
C ALA A 168 20.49 -1.77 9.54
N LEU A 169 19.24 -1.92 10.01
CA LEU A 169 18.19 -0.92 9.95
C LEU A 169 17.98 -0.18 11.29
N GLY A 170 18.79 -0.49 12.32
CA GLY A 170 18.62 0.08 13.65
C GLY A 170 17.36 -0.41 14.39
N LEU A 171 16.80 -1.55 14.01
CA LEU A 171 15.55 -2.12 14.53
C LEU A 171 15.79 -3.30 15.46
N GLN A 172 14.81 -3.58 16.32
CA GLN A 172 14.69 -4.90 16.94
C GLN A 172 14.12 -5.91 15.94
N VAL A 173 14.41 -7.20 16.15
CA VAL A 173 13.94 -8.28 15.24
C VAL A 173 12.42 -8.35 15.15
N GLY A 174 11.73 -8.15 16.28
CA GLY A 174 10.27 -8.11 16.31
C GLY A 174 9.69 -6.95 15.51
N ASP A 175 10.37 -5.81 15.52
CA ASP A 175 9.91 -4.59 14.84
C ASP A 175 10.15 -4.67 13.33
N LEU A 176 11.25 -5.30 12.88
CA LEU A 176 11.47 -5.56 11.45
C LEU A 176 10.29 -6.33 10.81
N ARG A 177 9.73 -7.34 11.50
CA ARG A 177 8.57 -8.08 10.98
C ARG A 177 7.33 -7.19 10.87
N LYS A 178 7.05 -6.40 11.91
CA LYS A 178 5.94 -5.44 11.90
C LYS A 178 6.12 -4.39 10.80
N TRP A 179 7.34 -3.95 10.55
CA TRP A 179 7.66 -3.00 9.48
C TRP A 179 7.44 -3.62 8.10
N ILE A 180 7.84 -4.87 7.90
CA ILE A 180 7.58 -5.58 6.64
C ILE A 180 6.07 -5.69 6.39
N GLU A 181 5.28 -6.00 7.42
CA GLU A 181 3.82 -6.05 7.34
C GLU A 181 3.22 -4.67 7.04
N PHE A 182 3.59 -3.67 7.83
CA PHE A 182 3.06 -2.31 7.72
C PHE A 182 3.43 -1.62 6.40
N LEU A 183 4.64 -1.85 5.90
CA LEU A 183 5.10 -1.32 4.62
C LEU A 183 4.61 -2.14 3.41
N GLY A 184 3.82 -3.20 3.62
CA GLY A 184 3.29 -4.05 2.55
C GLY A 184 4.35 -4.87 1.79
N LEU A 185 5.49 -5.19 2.43
CA LEU A 185 6.64 -5.80 1.75
C LEU A 185 6.68 -7.33 1.82
N ALA A 186 5.65 -7.96 2.39
CA ALA A 186 5.64 -9.40 2.68
C ALA A 186 6.00 -10.27 1.46
N ASP A 187 5.39 -10.02 0.31
CA ASP A 187 5.61 -10.78 -0.92
C ASP A 187 7.01 -10.56 -1.50
N GLN A 188 7.46 -9.30 -1.55
CA GLN A 188 8.79 -8.94 -2.05
C GLN A 188 9.88 -9.57 -1.15
N VAL A 189 9.71 -9.50 0.17
CA VAL A 189 10.60 -10.16 1.13
C VAL A 189 10.58 -11.68 0.93
N ASN A 190 9.42 -12.30 0.75
CA ASN A 190 9.33 -13.74 0.52
C ASN A 190 9.94 -14.17 -0.82
N ALA A 191 9.86 -13.35 -1.86
CA ALA A 191 10.56 -13.58 -3.12
C ALA A 191 12.09 -13.54 -2.94
N LEU A 192 12.63 -12.57 -2.20
CA LEU A 192 14.07 -12.51 -1.86
C LEU A 192 14.51 -13.71 -1.02
N ARG A 193 13.70 -14.10 -0.04
CA ARG A 193 13.94 -15.31 0.78
C ARG A 193 14.02 -16.56 -0.07
N LYS A 194 13.06 -16.77 -0.97
CA LYS A 194 13.00 -17.92 -1.86
C LYS A 194 14.23 -17.98 -2.77
N ARG A 195 14.63 -16.85 -3.37
CA ARG A 195 15.83 -16.73 -4.21
C ARG A 195 17.10 -17.14 -3.47
N ASN A 196 17.18 -16.80 -2.18
CA ASN A 196 18.27 -17.16 -1.28
C ASN A 196 18.06 -18.50 -0.56
N LYS A 197 17.20 -19.39 -1.09
CA LYS A 197 16.93 -20.74 -0.57
C LYS A 197 16.45 -20.79 0.90
N ARG A 198 15.82 -19.70 1.38
CA ARG A 198 15.18 -19.66 2.70
C ARG A 198 13.69 -19.99 2.58
N ARG A 199 13.14 -20.60 3.63
CA ARG A 199 11.69 -20.82 3.74
C ARG A 199 10.96 -19.48 3.78
N PRO A 200 9.82 -19.33 3.07
CA PRO A 200 8.94 -18.18 3.22
C PRO A 200 8.59 -17.95 4.69
N ALA A 201 8.55 -16.69 5.10
CA ALA A 201 8.04 -16.33 6.42
C ALA A 201 6.53 -16.12 6.31
N GLN A 202 5.82 -16.50 7.37
CA GLN A 202 4.45 -16.08 7.58
C GLN A 202 4.46 -14.66 8.15
N PHE A 203 3.73 -13.78 7.46
CA PHE A 203 3.38 -12.43 7.86
C PHE A 203 1.87 -12.38 8.00
N ARG A 204 1.35 -11.49 8.86
CA ARG A 204 -0.09 -11.29 9.00
C ARG A 204 -0.67 -10.87 7.65
N SER A 205 -1.72 -11.57 7.21
CA SER A 205 -2.53 -11.16 6.06
C SER A 205 -3.73 -10.33 6.51
N GLU A 206 -4.30 -9.52 5.62
CA GLU A 206 -5.56 -8.78 5.88
C GLU A 206 -6.69 -9.74 6.29
N GLU A 207 -6.69 -10.98 5.76
CA GLU A 207 -7.64 -12.05 6.10
C GLU A 207 -7.55 -12.53 7.56
N GLN A 208 -6.45 -12.24 8.26
CA GLN A 208 -6.25 -12.57 9.68
C GLN A 208 -6.60 -11.42 10.62
N MET A 209 -7.05 -10.27 10.08
CA MET A 209 -7.62 -9.21 10.91
C MET A 209 -8.99 -9.68 11.42
N PRO A 210 -9.34 -9.44 12.70
CA PRO A 210 -10.64 -9.87 13.22
C PRO A 210 -11.77 -9.28 12.38
N GLU A 211 -12.96 -9.90 12.41
CA GLU A 211 -14.19 -9.40 11.77
C GLU A 211 -14.52 -7.99 12.29
N HIS A 212 -13.87 -7.00 11.71
CA HIS A 212 -14.03 -5.61 12.03
C HIS A 212 -14.76 -4.94 10.86
N SER A 213 -15.64 -4.02 11.22
CA SER A 213 -16.20 -3.10 10.25
C SER A 213 -15.11 -2.07 9.94
N TYR A 214 -14.73 -1.97 8.67
CA TYR A 214 -13.72 -1.03 8.18
C TYR A 214 -14.33 -0.09 7.15
N HIS A 215 -13.72 1.07 6.97
CA HIS A 215 -14.20 2.05 5.99
C HIS A 215 -13.56 1.81 4.62
N ILE A 216 -14.37 1.89 3.57
CA ILE A 216 -13.92 1.74 2.19
C ILE A 216 -14.61 2.74 1.28
N TYR A 217 -13.81 3.42 0.47
CA TYR A 217 -14.28 4.17 -0.68
C TYR A 217 -14.15 3.27 -1.93
N GLU A 218 -15.21 3.22 -2.73
CA GLU A 218 -15.22 2.54 -4.03
C GLU A 218 -15.49 3.58 -5.14
N ARG A 219 -14.66 3.56 -6.18
CA ARG A 219 -14.96 4.21 -7.46
C ARG A 219 -15.11 3.15 -8.53
N ARG A 220 -16.31 3.05 -9.10
CA ARG A 220 -16.56 2.23 -10.29
C ARG A 220 -16.19 3.01 -11.54
N LEU A 221 -15.50 2.33 -12.44
CA LEU A 221 -15.08 2.81 -13.74
C LEU A 221 -15.72 1.88 -14.78
N PRO A 222 -16.86 2.25 -15.39
CA PRO A 222 -17.59 1.37 -16.31
C PRO A 222 -16.77 1.07 -17.56
N ALA A 223 -17.12 0.01 -18.29
CA ALA A 223 -16.46 -0.29 -19.56
C ALA A 223 -16.38 0.96 -20.49
N GLY A 224 -15.17 1.27 -20.97
CA GLY A 224 -14.92 2.37 -21.92
C GLY A 224 -14.89 3.81 -21.37
N TYR A 225 -14.81 4.01 -20.04
CA TYR A 225 -14.82 5.31 -19.35
C TYR A 225 -13.70 6.32 -19.72
#